data_AF-A0AA42TQI8-F1
#
_entry.id   AF-A0AA42TQI8-F1
#
_cell.length_a   1.000
_cell.length_b   1.000
_cell.length_c   1.000
_cell.angle_alpha   90.00
_cell.angle_beta   90.00
_cell.angle_gamma   90.00
#
_symmetry.space_group_name_H-M   'P 1'
#
loop_
_entity.id
_entity.type
_entity.pdbx_description
1 polymer ?
#
loop_
_entity_poly.entity_id
_entity_poly.type
_entity_poly.pdbx_seq_one_letter_code
_entity_poly.pdbx_strand_id
1 'polypeptide(L)'
;MNLRHTVFTVALMTLSLATQASTMDEIKSLWHPQGARTSGSLPTSPEDPEAKPLPAKQPVWYRLSNGRQVNLADWKVVLFMQGHCPYCHQFDPVLKSLSARVGFGVMAYTIDGQGDASFPDALPAPPEVMKTFFPNLPVATPTTFLVNVNTLEALP
;
A
#
# COMPACT_ATOMS: atom_id res chain seq x y z
N MET A 1 25.09 -16.96 -56.89
CA MET A 1 23.94 -17.32 -56.02
C MET A 1 23.96 -16.67 -54.63
N ASN A 2 24.89 -15.77 -54.28
CA ASN A 2 25.09 -15.33 -52.88
C ASN A 2 24.39 -14.02 -52.49
N LEU A 3 23.81 -13.29 -53.44
CA LEU A 3 23.11 -12.02 -53.18
C LEU A 3 21.66 -12.21 -52.71
N ARG A 4 21.00 -13.30 -53.16
CA ARG A 4 19.62 -13.61 -52.75
C ARG A 4 19.55 -14.14 -51.31
N HIS A 5 20.57 -14.88 -50.85
CA HIS A 5 20.62 -15.38 -49.49
C HIS A 5 20.97 -14.29 -48.46
N THR A 6 21.84 -13.33 -48.80
CA THR A 6 22.18 -12.20 -47.90
C THR A 6 21.02 -11.22 -47.75
N VAL A 7 20.25 -10.98 -48.81
CA VAL A 7 19.02 -10.17 -48.71
C VAL A 7 17.97 -10.88 -47.84
N PHE A 8 17.85 -12.20 -47.95
CA PHE A 8 16.89 -12.97 -47.15
C PHE A 8 17.27 -13.05 -45.67
N THR A 9 18.56 -13.17 -45.33
CA THR A 9 19.02 -13.18 -43.93
C THR A 9 18.96 -11.81 -43.27
N VAL A 10 19.21 -10.72 -44.01
CA VAL A 10 19.04 -9.36 -43.50
C VAL A 10 17.55 -9.03 -43.28
N ALA A 11 16.66 -9.48 -44.18
CA ALA A 11 15.22 -9.31 -44.02
C ALA A 11 14.62 -10.12 -42.85
N LEU A 12 15.23 -11.25 -42.48
CA LEU A 12 14.77 -12.07 -41.36
C LEU A 12 15.22 -11.52 -39.99
N MET A 13 16.34 -10.78 -39.93
CA MET A 13 16.86 -10.19 -38.69
C MET A 13 16.15 -8.88 -38.28
N THR A 14 15.51 -8.17 -39.21
CA THR A 14 14.82 -6.91 -38.92
C THR A 14 13.40 -7.09 -38.37
N LEU A 15 12.84 -8.32 -38.43
CA LEU A 15 11.48 -8.60 -37.97
C LEU A 15 11.34 -8.83 -36.45
N SER A 16 12.46 -8.96 -35.72
CA SER A 16 12.46 -9.35 -34.30
C SER A 16 12.44 -8.19 -33.30
N LEU A 17 12.34 -6.92 -33.74
CA LEU A 17 12.37 -5.75 -32.85
C LEU A 17 11.00 -5.09 -32.58
N ALA A 18 9.89 -5.66 -33.05
CA ALA A 18 8.58 -5.02 -32.97
C ALA A 18 7.65 -5.54 -31.85
N THR A 19 8.19 -6.15 -30.80
CA THR A 19 7.38 -6.63 -29.66
C THR A 19 7.98 -6.13 -28.36
N GLN A 20 7.67 -4.91 -27.92
CA GLN A 20 7.52 -4.46 -26.51
C GLN A 20 7.13 -2.97 -26.50
N ALA A 21 5.84 -2.67 -26.40
CA ALA A 21 5.39 -1.31 -26.05
C ALA A 21 4.03 -1.26 -25.31
N SER A 22 3.24 -2.34 -25.30
CA SER A 22 1.87 -2.27 -24.75
C SER A 22 1.77 -2.54 -23.24
N THR A 23 2.83 -2.96 -22.56
CA THR A 23 2.75 -3.32 -21.13
C THR A 23 2.51 -2.12 -20.23
N MET A 24 2.96 -0.92 -20.63
CA MET A 24 2.79 0.27 -19.81
C MET A 24 1.36 0.80 -19.82
N ASP A 25 0.65 0.70 -20.94
CA ASP A 25 -0.76 1.10 -21.02
C ASP A 25 -1.69 0.07 -20.36
N GLU A 26 -1.32 -1.22 -20.39
CA GLU A 26 -2.01 -2.28 -19.64
C GLU A 26 -1.87 -2.11 -18.12
N ILE A 27 -0.69 -1.73 -17.62
CA ILE A 27 -0.49 -1.43 -16.19
C ILE A 27 -1.32 -0.22 -15.75
N LYS A 28 -1.43 0.82 -16.60
CA LYS A 28 -2.27 2.00 -16.32
C LYS A 28 -3.76 1.65 -16.28
N SER A 29 -4.23 0.75 -17.14
CA SER A 29 -5.65 0.34 -17.15
C SER A 29 -6.02 -0.56 -15.97
N LEU A 30 -5.04 -1.23 -15.36
CA LEU A 30 -5.24 -2.01 -14.13
C LEU A 30 -5.19 -1.14 -12.86
N TRP A 31 -4.62 0.06 -12.92
CA TRP A 31 -4.57 1.04 -11.83
C TRP A 31 -5.89 1.82 -11.65
N HIS A 32 -7.03 1.12 -11.69
CA HIS A 32 -8.31 1.67 -11.26
C HIS A 32 -8.61 1.21 -9.82
N PRO A 33 -8.75 2.12 -8.83
CA PRO A 33 -9.03 1.76 -7.43
C PRO A 33 -10.45 1.19 -7.21
N GLN A 34 -11.20 0.83 -8.26
CA GLN A 34 -12.64 0.53 -8.17
C GLN A 34 -13.14 -0.72 -8.91
N GLY A 35 -12.34 -1.61 -9.51
CA GLY A 35 -13.01 -2.74 -10.18
C GLY A 35 -12.19 -3.90 -10.73
N ALA A 36 -12.01 -4.93 -9.90
CA ALA A 36 -12.18 -6.32 -10.31
C ALA A 36 -13.67 -6.62 -10.64
N ARG A 37 -14.30 -5.82 -11.52
CA ARG A 37 -15.72 -5.97 -11.88
C ARG A 37 -15.94 -5.74 -13.37
N THR A 38 -16.26 -6.84 -14.06
CA THR A 38 -17.13 -6.94 -15.25
C THR A 38 -16.74 -6.14 -16.48
N SER A 39 -16.14 -6.84 -17.44
CA SER A 39 -16.00 -6.42 -18.84
C SER A 39 -17.36 -6.30 -19.53
N GLY A 40 -17.64 -5.12 -20.08
CA GLY A 40 -18.80 -4.87 -20.94
C GLY A 40 -18.72 -3.51 -21.62
N SER A 41 -18.27 -3.51 -22.89
CA SER A 41 -18.50 -2.53 -23.97
C SER A 41 -18.16 -1.04 -23.76
N LEU A 42 -17.23 -0.54 -24.58
CA LEU A 42 -17.03 0.88 -24.92
C LEU A 42 -18.18 1.43 -25.80
N PRO A 43 -18.50 2.75 -25.76
CA PRO A 43 -17.87 3.68 -26.72
C PRO A 43 -17.42 5.05 -26.16
N THR A 44 -16.29 5.49 -26.72
CA THR A 44 -15.72 6.83 -26.99
C THR A 44 -16.43 8.11 -26.51
N SER A 45 -15.71 8.94 -25.74
CA SER A 45 -15.65 10.41 -25.91
C SER A 45 -14.33 10.96 -25.31
N PRO A 46 -13.65 11.93 -25.95
CA PRO A 46 -12.38 12.50 -25.48
C PRO A 46 -12.64 13.72 -24.60
N GLU A 47 -12.58 13.52 -23.29
CA GLU A 47 -12.43 14.62 -22.33
C GLU A 47 -11.57 14.08 -21.20
N ASP A 48 -10.29 14.49 -21.17
CA ASP A 48 -9.44 14.34 -20.01
C ASP A 48 -10.16 15.03 -18.83
N PRO A 49 -10.68 14.30 -17.83
CA PRO A 49 -11.10 14.96 -16.62
C PRO A 49 -9.81 15.31 -15.91
N GLU A 50 -9.41 16.58 -16.02
CA GLU A 50 -8.51 17.29 -15.12
C GLU A 50 -8.53 16.58 -13.76
N ALA A 51 -7.42 15.90 -13.42
CA ALA A 51 -7.32 15.08 -12.21
C ALA A 51 -7.49 15.99 -11.00
N LYS A 52 -8.73 16.08 -10.51
CA LYS A 52 -9.10 16.88 -9.35
C LYS A 52 -8.17 16.48 -8.20
N PRO A 53 -7.42 17.42 -7.59
CA PRO A 53 -6.57 17.11 -6.45
C PRO A 53 -7.38 16.36 -5.41
N LEU A 54 -6.88 15.19 -5.00
CA LEU A 54 -7.46 14.41 -3.91
C LEU A 54 -7.68 15.37 -2.73
N PRO A 55 -8.86 15.36 -2.10
CA PRO A 55 -9.16 16.30 -1.02
C PRO A 55 -8.10 16.14 0.07
N ALA A 56 -7.46 17.26 0.43
CA ALA A 56 -6.48 17.29 1.52
C ALA A 56 -7.12 16.70 2.78
N LYS A 57 -6.42 15.75 3.41
CA LYS A 57 -6.89 15.07 4.62
C LYS A 57 -7.19 16.12 5.71
N GLN A 58 -8.39 16.07 6.29
CA GLN A 58 -8.77 17.05 7.30
C GLN A 58 -7.87 16.91 8.55
N PRO A 59 -7.42 18.03 9.13
CA PRO A 59 -6.54 18.01 10.29
C PRO A 59 -7.28 17.48 11.52
N VAL A 60 -6.57 16.70 12.34
CA VAL A 60 -7.05 16.19 13.63
C VAL A 60 -6.10 16.71 14.69
N TRP A 61 -6.41 17.88 15.23
CA TRP A 61 -5.56 18.53 16.24
C TRP A 61 -5.67 17.84 17.58
N TYR A 62 -4.53 17.43 18.13
CA TYR A 62 -4.44 16.79 19.45
C TYR A 62 -3.41 17.49 20.33
N ARG A 63 -3.76 17.72 21.59
CA ARG A 63 -2.89 18.34 22.59
C ARG A 63 -2.20 17.26 23.41
N LEU A 64 -0.87 17.23 23.35
CA LEU A 64 -0.04 16.33 24.14
C LEU A 64 0.02 16.77 25.62
N SER A 65 0.46 15.87 26.50
CA SER A 65 0.61 16.12 27.93
C SER A 65 1.57 17.28 28.24
N ASN A 66 2.56 17.52 27.38
CA ASN A 66 3.48 18.66 27.47
C ASN A 66 2.92 19.97 26.88
N GLY A 67 1.65 20.00 26.47
CA GLY A 67 0.97 21.18 25.92
C GLY A 67 1.23 21.44 24.44
N ARG A 68 2.13 20.70 23.78
CA ARG A 68 2.34 20.80 22.33
C ARG A 68 1.10 20.30 21.59
N GLN A 69 0.78 20.94 20.47
CA GLN A 69 -0.24 20.46 19.55
C GLN A 69 0.40 19.72 18.39
N VAL A 70 -0.23 18.63 17.98
CA VAL A 70 0.16 17.84 16.82
C VAL A 70 -1.07 17.58 15.96
N ASN A 71 -0.88 17.51 14.65
CA ASN A 71 -1.93 17.07 13.73
C ASN A 71 -1.83 15.55 13.57
N LEU A 72 -2.75 14.81 14.16
CA LEU A 72 -2.78 13.34 14.06
C LEU A 72 -3.05 12.83 12.65
N ALA A 73 -3.51 13.70 11.74
CA ALA A 73 -3.62 13.35 10.33
C ALA A 73 -2.24 13.05 9.70
N ASP A 74 -1.16 13.60 10.26
CA ASP A 74 0.21 13.37 9.79
C ASP A 74 0.84 12.08 10.32
N TRP A 75 0.09 11.30 11.13
CA TRP A 75 0.60 10.12 11.81
C TRP A 75 -0.31 8.91 11.64
N LYS A 76 0.31 7.73 11.72
CA LYS A 76 -0.36 6.43 11.76
C LYS A 76 0.29 5.56 12.82
N VAL A 77 -0.52 4.80 13.54
CA VAL A 77 -0.03 3.68 14.34
C VAL A 77 0.02 2.46 13.44
N VAL A 78 1.21 1.93 13.19
CA VAL A 78 1.40 0.67 12.48
C VAL A 78 1.45 -0.45 13.50
N LEU A 79 0.46 -1.34 13.50
CA LEU A 79 0.35 -2.51 14.38
C LEU A 79 0.87 -3.75 13.65
N PHE A 80 1.75 -4.52 14.29
CA PHE A 80 2.10 -5.89 13.92
C PHE A 80 1.43 -6.86 14.88
N MET A 81 0.63 -7.77 14.34
CA MET A 81 -0.22 -8.71 15.08
C MET A 81 -0.15 -10.12 14.47
N GLN A 82 -0.77 -11.09 15.14
CA GLN A 82 -1.03 -12.43 14.63
C GLN A 82 -2.44 -12.86 15.01
N GLY A 83 -3.15 -13.54 14.13
CA GLY A 83 -4.53 -13.96 14.39
C GLY A 83 -4.65 -14.91 15.57
N HIS A 84 -3.62 -15.73 15.84
CA HIS A 84 -3.62 -16.69 16.96
C HIS A 84 -2.99 -16.15 18.25
N CYS A 85 -2.58 -14.88 18.29
CA CYS A 85 -1.84 -14.29 19.41
C CYS A 85 -2.81 -13.87 20.54
N PRO A 86 -2.73 -14.48 21.74
CA PRO A 86 -3.68 -14.18 22.83
C PRO A 86 -3.61 -12.74 23.32
N TYR A 87 -2.42 -12.13 23.32
CA TYR A 87 -2.23 -10.74 23.71
C TYR A 87 -2.77 -9.75 22.67
N CYS A 88 -2.74 -10.13 21.39
CA CYS A 88 -3.28 -9.33 20.30
C CYS A 88 -4.79 -9.21 20.47
N HIS A 89 -5.50 -10.31 20.78
CA HIS A 89 -6.93 -10.27 21.09
C HIS A 89 -7.31 -9.41 22.30
N GLN A 90 -6.38 -9.13 23.22
CA GLN A 90 -6.61 -8.24 24.35
C GLN A 90 -6.31 -6.78 24.00
N PHE A 91 -5.24 -6.55 23.24
CA PHE A 91 -4.75 -5.21 22.91
C PHE A 91 -5.52 -4.57 21.75
N ASP A 92 -5.81 -5.33 20.70
CA ASP A 92 -6.35 -4.83 19.45
C ASP A 92 -7.72 -4.13 19.61
N PRO A 93 -8.66 -4.64 20.43
CA PRO A 93 -9.91 -3.92 20.71
C PRO A 93 -9.68 -2.57 21.41
N VAL A 94 -8.68 -2.50 22.29
CA VAL A 94 -8.32 -1.28 23.02
C VAL A 94 -7.73 -0.26 22.05
N LEU A 95 -6.80 -0.68 21.19
CA LEU A 95 -6.20 0.19 20.16
C LEU A 95 -7.26 0.71 19.19
N LYS A 96 -8.17 -0.15 18.71
CA LYS A 96 -9.26 0.25 17.80
C LYS A 96 -10.19 1.26 18.43
N SER A 97 -10.60 1.02 19.69
CA SER A 97 -11.45 1.96 20.45
C SER A 97 -10.76 3.31 20.67
N LEU A 98 -9.47 3.29 21.02
CA LEU A 98 -8.69 4.50 21.22
C LEU A 98 -8.52 5.29 19.91
N SER A 99 -8.22 4.61 18.80
CA SER A 99 -8.13 5.20 17.47
C SER A 99 -9.44 5.90 17.07
N ALA A 100 -10.59 5.25 17.28
CA ALA A 100 -11.89 5.85 16.99
C ALA A 100 -12.19 7.08 17.86
N ARG A 101 -11.80 7.05 19.14
CA ARG A 101 -12.02 8.16 20.08
C ARG A 101 -11.12 9.36 19.78
N VAL A 102 -9.85 9.12 19.49
CA VAL A 102 -8.82 10.16 19.36
C VAL A 102 -8.68 10.66 17.92
N GLY A 103 -8.99 9.81 16.93
CA GLY A 103 -8.96 10.17 15.52
C GLY A 103 -7.61 9.95 14.81
N PHE A 104 -6.66 9.22 15.41
CA PHE A 104 -5.48 8.76 14.68
C PHE A 104 -5.79 7.50 13.87
N GLY A 105 -5.11 7.29 12.75
CA GLY A 105 -5.30 6.09 11.95
C GLY A 105 -4.43 4.93 12.41
N VAL A 106 -4.94 3.71 12.27
CA VAL A 106 -4.19 2.46 12.48
C VAL A 106 -4.00 1.76 11.13
N MET A 107 -2.83 1.17 10.92
CA MET A 107 -2.54 0.24 9.83
C MET A 107 -2.08 -1.06 10.47
N ALA A 108 -2.82 -2.15 10.26
CA ALA A 108 -2.50 -3.45 10.85
C ALA A 108 -1.81 -4.35 9.82
N TYR A 109 -0.68 -4.91 10.22
CA TYR A 109 0.03 -5.99 9.56
C TYR A 109 -0.09 -7.27 10.37
N THR A 110 -0.32 -8.39 9.68
CA THR A 110 -0.31 -9.72 10.26
C THR A 110 0.95 -10.48 9.84
N ILE A 111 1.59 -11.14 10.81
CA ILE A 111 2.79 -11.95 10.58
C ILE A 111 2.41 -13.40 10.23
N ASP A 112 1.27 -13.90 10.72
CA ASP A 112 0.78 -15.25 10.42
C ASP A 112 -0.23 -15.29 9.25
N GLY A 113 -0.49 -14.15 8.62
CA GLY A 113 -1.43 -14.03 7.51
C GLY A 113 -2.89 -13.98 7.93
N GLN A 114 -3.18 -13.95 9.23
CA GLN A 114 -4.53 -13.88 9.77
C GLN A 114 -4.75 -12.60 10.57
N GLY A 115 -5.85 -11.90 10.28
CA GLY A 115 -6.37 -10.81 11.11
C GLY A 115 -7.16 -11.34 12.30
N ASP A 116 -7.61 -10.44 13.17
CA ASP A 116 -8.46 -10.76 14.33
C ASP A 116 -9.83 -10.04 14.25
N ALA A 117 -10.67 -10.16 15.28
CA ALA A 117 -11.99 -9.50 15.27
C ALA A 117 -11.92 -7.96 15.22
N SER A 118 -10.82 -7.38 15.70
CA SER A 118 -10.60 -5.93 15.70
C SER A 118 -10.02 -5.47 14.36
N PHE A 119 -9.08 -6.23 13.79
CA PHE A 119 -8.42 -5.96 12.52
C PHE A 119 -8.53 -7.17 11.58
N PRO A 120 -9.74 -7.49 11.06
CA PRO A 120 -9.95 -8.67 10.21
C PRO A 120 -9.23 -8.55 8.86
N ASP A 121 -9.05 -7.32 8.39
CA ASP A 121 -8.40 -6.98 7.13
C ASP A 121 -6.91 -6.65 7.29
N ALA A 122 -6.26 -7.15 8.35
CA ALA A 122 -4.82 -6.95 8.55
C ALA A 122 -4.03 -7.48 7.35
N LEU A 123 -3.10 -6.66 6.85
CA LEU A 123 -2.33 -6.98 5.65
C LEU A 123 -1.20 -7.95 6.00
N PRO A 124 -0.89 -8.97 5.19
CA PRO A 124 0.32 -9.77 5.40
C PRO A 124 1.55 -8.87 5.42
N ALA A 125 2.42 -9.01 6.42
CA ALA A 125 3.65 -8.24 6.53
C ALA A 125 4.70 -8.75 5.52
N PRO A 126 5.03 -8.01 4.45
CA PRO A 126 6.06 -8.45 3.51
C PRO A 126 7.44 -8.47 4.19
N PRO A 127 8.39 -9.29 3.72
CA PRO A 127 9.74 -9.35 4.28
C PRO A 127 10.44 -8.00 4.36
N GLU A 128 10.20 -7.10 3.40
CA GLU A 128 10.77 -5.76 3.35
C GLU A 128 10.24 -4.90 4.50
N VAL A 129 8.93 -4.97 4.78
CA VAL A 129 8.32 -4.29 5.93
C VAL A 129 8.91 -4.84 7.23
N MET A 130 9.03 -6.17 7.36
CA MET A 130 9.64 -6.78 8.54
C MET A 130 11.08 -6.29 8.78
N LYS A 131 11.90 -6.21 7.71
CA LYS A 131 13.28 -5.69 7.80
C LYS A 131 13.34 -4.22 8.19
N THR A 132 12.42 -3.40 7.68
CA THR A 132 12.37 -1.96 7.99
C THR A 132 11.96 -1.70 9.43
N PHE A 133 10.96 -2.40 9.94
CA PHE A 133 10.42 -2.17 11.29
C PHE A 133 11.17 -2.93 12.39
N PHE A 134 11.79 -4.06 12.07
CA PHE A 134 12.54 -4.90 13.02
C PHE A 134 14.00 -5.13 12.59
N PRO A 135 14.79 -4.08 12.25
CA PRO A 135 16.15 -4.26 11.74
C PRO A 135 17.10 -4.88 12.77
N ASN A 136 16.85 -4.66 14.07
CA ASN A 136 17.62 -5.20 15.20
C ASN A 136 16.75 -5.48 16.43
N LEU A 137 15.42 -5.56 16.26
CA LEU A 137 14.47 -5.80 17.34
C LEU A 137 13.95 -7.23 17.26
N PRO A 138 13.72 -7.92 18.39
CA PRO A 138 13.02 -9.18 18.37
C PRO A 138 11.60 -8.97 17.83
N VAL A 139 11.18 -9.85 16.91
CA VAL A 139 9.82 -9.85 16.40
C VAL A 139 8.90 -10.39 17.49
N ALA A 140 7.97 -9.57 17.96
CA ALA A 140 6.96 -9.93 18.94
C ALA A 140 5.62 -9.31 18.56
N THR A 141 4.52 -9.94 18.98
CA THR A 141 3.17 -9.43 18.76
C THR A 141 2.36 -9.41 20.06
N PRO A 142 1.54 -8.37 20.30
CA PRO A 142 1.38 -7.19 19.45
C PRO A 142 2.57 -6.23 19.58
N THR A 143 2.94 -5.56 18.49
CA THR A 143 3.93 -4.46 18.49
C THR A 143 3.39 -3.30 17.68
N THR A 144 3.59 -2.06 18.14
CA THR A 144 3.15 -0.86 17.43
C THR A 144 4.29 0.10 17.18
N PHE A 145 4.31 0.73 16.02
CA PHE A 145 5.19 1.85 15.68
C PHE A 145 4.35 3.08 15.37
N LEU A 146 4.85 4.26 15.73
CA LEU A 146 4.27 5.52 15.29
C LEU A 146 4.99 5.98 14.03
N VAL A 147 4.25 6.08 12.92
CA VAL A 147 4.81 6.44 11.61
C VAL A 147 4.28 7.78 11.16
N ASN A 148 5.18 8.68 10.79
CA ASN A 148 4.81 9.93 10.12
C ASN A 148 4.49 9.65 8.64
N VAL A 149 3.31 10.06 8.16
CA VAL A 149 2.89 9.75 6.78
C VAL A 149 3.59 10.61 5.73
N ASN A 150 4.17 11.73 6.13
CA ASN A 150 4.85 12.66 5.23
C ASN A 150 6.34 12.31 5.10
N THR A 151 6.99 11.85 6.17
CA THR A 151 8.43 11.53 6.19
C THR A 151 8.74 10.03 6.15
N LEU A 152 7.74 9.18 6.43
CA LEU A 152 7.88 7.73 6.60
C LEU A 152 8.85 7.32 7.74
N GLU A 153 9.18 8.25 8.62
CA GLU A 153 9.92 7.96 9.84
C GLU A 153 9.05 7.11 10.79
N ALA A 154 9.60 5.98 11.23
CA ALA A 154 8.97 5.07 12.17
C ALA A 154 9.64 5.16 13.54
N LEU A 155 8.84 5.51 14.56
CA LEU A 155 9.27 5.59 15.94
C LEU A 155 8.78 4.33 16.69
N PRO A 156 9.68 3.56 17.33
CA PRO A 156 9.33 2.40 18.13
C PRO A 156 8.68 2.77 19.46
#